data_AF-A0A433WS53-F1
#
_entry.id   AF-A0A433WS53-F1
#
_cell.length_a   1.000
_cell.length_b   1.000
_cell.length_c   1.000
_cell.angle_alpha   90.00
_cell.angle_beta   90.00
_cell.angle_gamma   90.00
#
_symmetry.space_group_name_H-M   'P 1'
#
loop_
_entity.id
_entity.type
_entity.pdbx_description
1 polymer ?
#
loop_
_entity_poly.entity_id
_entity_poly.type
_entity_poly.pdbx_seq_one_letter_code
_entity_poly.pdbx_strand_id
1 'polypeptide(L)'
;MKLFSCECCAQPLFFENTRCESCHHAVGYLHKVADLTALNPGQEPDLWLPMEPGFESVPHRYCANHAHDACNWLLSPEESARGPLCYACQFNRTIPDLADPRNLERWRKIEIAKHRLFHALIRLRLPIVSRLQDPENGLAFDFLEDAPDGSAPVMTGHSDGLITLAIREADDAQRERLRVEMGEYYRTLLGHFRHEIGHYYWNLLIRDGGRIERCRAVFG
;
A
#
# COMPACT_ATOMS: atom_id res chain seq x y z
N MET A 1 -4.55 -16.07 3.00
CA MET A 1 -4.32 -15.44 1.69
C MET A 1 -5.65 -15.45 0.96
N LYS A 2 -6.19 -14.30 0.53
CA LYS A 2 -7.40 -14.27 -0.30
C LYS A 2 -6.99 -14.69 -1.70
N LEU A 3 -7.69 -15.64 -2.29
CA LEU A 3 -7.56 -15.98 -3.71
C LEU A 3 -8.52 -15.08 -4.48
N PHE A 4 -8.01 -14.43 -5.50
CA PHE A 4 -8.79 -13.62 -6.43
C PHE A 4 -9.05 -14.46 -7.69
N SER A 5 -10.11 -14.17 -8.43
CA SER A 5 -10.45 -14.90 -9.67
C SER A 5 -10.92 -13.91 -10.72
N CYS A 6 -10.46 -14.09 -11.95
CA CYS A 6 -10.89 -13.27 -13.07
C CYS A 6 -12.34 -13.59 -13.45
N GLU A 7 -13.21 -12.59 -13.46
CA GLU A 7 -14.65 -12.75 -13.75
C GLU A 7 -14.91 -13.16 -15.21
N CYS A 8 -13.94 -12.97 -16.10
CA CYS A 8 -14.04 -13.36 -17.51
C CYS A 8 -13.74 -14.85 -17.76
N CYS A 9 -12.74 -15.44 -17.08
CA CYS A 9 -12.25 -16.79 -17.38
C CYS A 9 -11.98 -17.69 -16.16
N ALA A 10 -12.32 -17.23 -14.96
CA ALA A 10 -12.08 -17.88 -13.67
C ALA A 10 -10.61 -18.16 -13.29
N GLN A 11 -9.64 -17.72 -14.12
CA GLN A 11 -8.22 -17.83 -13.82
C GLN A 11 -7.88 -17.19 -12.46
N PRO A 12 -7.10 -17.87 -11.60
CA PRO A 12 -6.61 -17.27 -10.37
C PRO A 12 -5.81 -16.00 -10.63
N LEU A 13 -6.07 -14.96 -9.84
CA LEU A 13 -5.35 -13.70 -9.88
C LEU A 13 -4.53 -13.53 -8.59
N PHE A 14 -3.36 -12.93 -8.74
CA PHE A 14 -2.49 -12.47 -7.67
C PHE A 14 -2.69 -10.98 -7.45
N PHE A 15 -2.49 -10.53 -6.20
CA PHE A 15 -2.83 -9.19 -5.75
C PHE A 15 -2.22 -8.06 -6.61
N GLU A 16 -1.03 -8.30 -7.17
CA GLU A 16 -0.29 -7.34 -8.00
C GLU A 16 -0.66 -7.38 -9.49
N ASN A 17 -1.52 -8.31 -9.93
CA ASN A 17 -1.85 -8.40 -11.34
C ASN A 17 -2.57 -7.13 -11.82
N THR A 18 -2.12 -6.64 -12.98
CA THR A 18 -2.76 -5.58 -13.76
C THR A 18 -3.47 -6.11 -15.01
N ARG A 19 -3.25 -7.40 -15.31
CA ARG A 19 -3.90 -8.15 -16.39
C ARG A 19 -4.07 -9.61 -16.00
N CYS A 20 -5.10 -10.25 -16.53
CA CYS A 20 -5.25 -11.70 -16.45
C CYS A 20 -4.24 -12.38 -17.38
N GLU A 21 -3.50 -13.37 -16.88
CA GLU A 21 -2.52 -14.11 -17.69
C GLU A 21 -3.16 -15.05 -18.72
N SER A 22 -4.43 -15.40 -18.56
CA SER A 22 -5.16 -16.30 -19.47
C SER A 22 -5.95 -15.53 -20.54
N CYS A 23 -6.85 -14.62 -20.15
CA CYS A 23 -7.72 -13.91 -21.09
C CYS A 23 -7.26 -12.47 -21.40
N HIS A 24 -6.15 -12.02 -20.82
CA HIS A 24 -5.53 -10.70 -21.05
C HIS A 24 -6.38 -9.47 -20.74
N HIS A 25 -7.55 -9.63 -20.14
CA HIS A 25 -8.35 -8.52 -19.61
C HIS A 25 -7.51 -7.73 -18.62
N ALA A 26 -7.67 -6.40 -18.65
CA ALA A 26 -7.13 -5.53 -17.61
C ALA A 26 -7.75 -5.90 -16.26
N VAL A 27 -6.98 -5.74 -15.18
CA VAL A 27 -7.37 -6.09 -13.82
C VAL A 27 -6.99 -4.95 -12.89
N GLY A 28 -7.92 -4.55 -12.02
CA GLY A 28 -7.67 -3.53 -11.01
C GLY A 28 -8.24 -3.90 -9.65
N TYR A 29 -7.75 -3.24 -8.60
CA TYR A 29 -8.19 -3.46 -7.23
C TYR A 29 -9.24 -2.43 -6.80
N LEU A 30 -10.40 -2.93 -6.33
CA LEU A 30 -11.49 -2.15 -5.75
C LEU A 30 -11.42 -2.23 -4.21
N HIS A 31 -10.98 -1.14 -3.58
CA HIS A 31 -10.77 -1.14 -2.14
C HIS A 31 -12.07 -1.22 -1.33
N LYS A 32 -13.20 -0.75 -1.87
CA LYS A 32 -14.53 -0.78 -1.20
C LYS A 32 -15.05 -2.20 -0.95
N VAL A 33 -14.73 -3.15 -1.82
CA VAL A 33 -15.07 -4.58 -1.67
C VAL A 33 -13.85 -5.44 -1.32
N ALA A 34 -12.67 -4.84 -1.29
CA ALA A 34 -11.39 -5.50 -1.10
C ALA A 34 -11.18 -6.66 -2.08
N ASP A 35 -11.43 -6.41 -3.37
CA ASP A 35 -11.34 -7.40 -4.45
C ASP A 35 -10.55 -6.91 -5.66
N LEU A 36 -10.03 -7.87 -6.42
CA LEU A 36 -9.55 -7.64 -7.79
C LEU A 36 -10.71 -7.90 -8.75
N THR A 37 -10.80 -7.06 -9.77
CA THR A 37 -11.83 -7.20 -10.81
C THR A 37 -11.22 -7.07 -12.19
N ALA A 38 -11.68 -7.90 -13.11
CA ALA A 38 -11.48 -7.72 -14.54
C ALA A 38 -12.18 -6.45 -15.02
N LEU A 39 -11.61 -5.80 -16.03
CA LEU A 39 -12.03 -4.49 -16.49
C LEU A 39 -12.36 -4.51 -17.97
N ASN A 40 -13.55 -4.02 -18.28
CA ASN A 40 -13.94 -3.66 -19.64
C ASN A 40 -13.48 -2.22 -19.94
N PRO A 41 -13.11 -1.90 -21.19
CA PRO A 41 -12.83 -0.52 -21.58
C PRO A 41 -14.10 0.34 -21.46
N GLY A 42 -13.95 1.54 -20.91
CA GLY A 42 -15.01 2.55 -20.86
C GLY A 42 -15.16 3.30 -22.19
N GLN A 43 -16.07 4.29 -22.20
CA GLN A 43 -16.33 5.11 -23.39
C GLN A 43 -15.19 6.09 -23.70
N GLU A 44 -14.46 6.55 -22.69
CA GLU A 44 -13.30 7.43 -22.85
C GLU A 44 -11.98 6.70 -22.55
N PRO A 45 -10.84 7.18 -23.10
CA PRO A 45 -9.53 6.72 -22.68
C PRO A 45 -9.34 6.79 -21.17
N ASP A 46 -8.64 5.78 -20.64
CA ASP A 46 -8.32 5.61 -19.21
C ASP A 46 -9.52 5.45 -18.28
N LEU A 47 -10.75 5.35 -18.82
CA LEU A 47 -11.92 4.89 -18.08
C LEU A 47 -12.09 3.39 -18.25
N TRP A 48 -12.37 2.73 -17.14
CA TRP A 48 -12.55 1.28 -17.06
C TRP A 48 -13.85 0.97 -16.35
N LEU A 49 -14.55 -0.06 -16.81
CA LEU A 49 -15.77 -0.57 -16.19
C LEU A 49 -15.43 -1.88 -15.48
N PRO A 50 -15.42 -1.91 -14.13
CA PRO A 50 -15.29 -3.14 -13.36
C PRO A 50 -16.32 -4.19 -13.77
N MET A 51 -15.92 -5.46 -13.75
CA MET A 51 -16.85 -6.59 -13.89
C MET A 51 -17.45 -7.01 -12.55
N GLU A 52 -16.95 -6.46 -11.43
CA GLU A 52 -17.46 -6.70 -10.08
C GLU A 52 -18.94 -6.29 -9.96
N PRO A 53 -19.81 -7.17 -9.43
CA PRO A 53 -21.22 -6.88 -9.24
C PRO A 53 -21.50 -5.61 -8.43
N GLY A 54 -22.32 -4.71 -8.98
CA GLY A 54 -22.65 -3.41 -8.39
C GLY A 54 -21.73 -2.26 -8.82
N PHE A 55 -20.72 -2.52 -9.64
CA PHE A 55 -19.77 -1.52 -10.14
C PHE A 55 -19.76 -1.40 -11.68
N GLU A 56 -20.53 -2.24 -12.39
CA GLU A 56 -20.44 -2.44 -13.85
C GLU A 56 -20.81 -1.19 -14.67
N SER A 57 -21.62 -0.30 -14.10
CA SER A 57 -22.06 0.94 -14.75
C SER A 57 -21.29 2.17 -14.28
N VAL A 58 -20.33 2.03 -13.36
CA VAL A 58 -19.59 3.15 -12.77
C VAL A 58 -18.17 3.15 -13.32
N PRO A 59 -17.81 4.14 -14.15
CA PRO A 59 -16.47 4.19 -14.71
C PRO A 59 -15.44 4.52 -13.63
N HIS A 60 -14.37 3.75 -13.57
CA HIS A 60 -13.24 3.93 -12.67
C HIS A 60 -11.98 4.31 -13.46
N ARG A 61 -11.02 4.93 -12.78
CA ARG A 61 -9.68 5.20 -13.32
C ARG A 61 -8.63 4.46 -12.51
N TYR A 62 -7.53 4.09 -13.13
CA TYR A 62 -6.36 3.66 -12.35
C TYR A 62 -5.78 4.83 -11.56
N CYS A 63 -5.17 4.51 -10.42
CA CYS A 63 -4.27 5.42 -9.70
C CYS A 63 -3.19 5.98 -10.64
N ALA A 64 -2.79 7.24 -10.49
CA ALA A 64 -1.68 7.81 -11.25
C ALA A 64 -0.38 6.99 -11.11
N ASN A 65 -0.15 6.37 -9.95
CA ASN A 65 1.01 5.50 -9.73
C ASN A 65 0.99 4.20 -10.56
N HIS A 66 -0.12 3.91 -11.25
CA HIS A 66 -0.19 2.82 -12.23
C HIS A 66 0.71 3.07 -13.44
N ALA A 67 0.88 4.33 -13.87
CA ALA A 67 1.80 4.71 -14.95
C ALA A 67 3.27 4.37 -14.62
N HIS A 68 3.57 4.15 -13.34
CA HIS A 68 4.87 3.76 -12.83
C HIS A 68 4.93 2.28 -12.47
N ASP A 69 3.96 1.43 -12.85
CA ASP A 69 3.86 0.01 -12.46
C ASP A 69 3.93 -0.24 -10.94
N ALA A 70 3.58 0.76 -10.13
CA ALA A 70 3.65 0.70 -8.67
C ALA A 70 2.28 0.43 -8.01
N CYS A 71 1.19 0.54 -8.78
CA CYS A 71 -0.17 0.43 -8.26
C CYS A 71 -1.12 -0.18 -9.32
N ASN A 72 -2.09 -0.98 -8.88
CA ASN A 72 -3.20 -1.47 -9.71
C ASN A 72 -4.57 -1.05 -9.14
N TRP A 73 -4.60 -0.11 -8.19
CA TRP A 73 -5.84 0.28 -7.51
C TRP A 73 -6.66 1.24 -8.37
N LEU A 74 -7.97 1.09 -8.27
CA LEU A 74 -8.96 1.88 -8.98
C LEU A 74 -9.50 3.01 -8.10
N LEU A 75 -9.87 4.11 -8.75
CA LEU A 75 -10.57 5.24 -8.17
C LEU A 75 -11.98 5.32 -8.77
N SER A 76 -12.97 5.46 -7.90
CA SER A 76 -14.32 5.83 -8.34
C SER A 76 -14.35 7.26 -8.90
N PRO A 77 -15.43 7.69 -9.58
CA PRO A 77 -15.58 9.07 -10.02
C PRO A 77 -15.41 10.08 -8.89
N GLU A 78 -16.01 9.82 -7.72
CA GLU A 78 -15.92 10.67 -6.53
C GLU A 78 -14.47 10.78 -6.02
N GLU A 79 -13.74 9.67 -6.00
CA GLU A 79 -12.35 9.64 -5.54
C GLU A 79 -11.43 10.35 -6.53
N SER A 80 -11.60 10.10 -7.82
CA SER A 80 -10.81 10.74 -8.88
C SER A 80 -11.01 12.26 -8.94
N ALA A 81 -12.17 12.75 -8.51
CA ALA A 81 -12.45 14.18 -8.39
C ALA A 81 -11.67 14.86 -7.25
N ARG A 82 -11.23 14.10 -6.23
CA ARG A 82 -10.44 14.62 -5.10
C ARG A 82 -8.94 14.62 -5.38
N GLY A 83 -8.50 13.81 -6.33
CA GLY A 83 -7.11 13.72 -6.73
C GLY A 83 -6.81 12.43 -7.50
N PRO A 84 -5.60 12.31 -8.05
CA PRO A 84 -5.24 11.19 -8.92
C PRO A 84 -4.74 9.96 -8.16
N LEU A 85 -4.64 10.02 -6.83
CA LEU A 85 -4.07 8.95 -6.00
C LEU A 85 -5.18 8.11 -5.36
N CYS A 86 -5.01 6.78 -5.43
CA CYS A 86 -5.95 5.85 -4.82
C CYS A 86 -5.94 5.94 -3.28
N TYR A 87 -6.86 5.20 -2.67
CA TYR A 87 -7.05 5.19 -1.22
C TYR A 87 -5.78 4.90 -0.41
N ALA A 88 -4.85 4.07 -0.91
CA ALA A 88 -3.59 3.77 -0.24
C ALA A 88 -2.43 4.70 -0.66
N CYS A 89 -2.36 5.12 -1.93
CA CYS A 89 -1.28 5.99 -2.41
C CYS A 89 -1.38 7.42 -1.85
N GLN A 90 -2.58 7.92 -1.55
CA GLN A 90 -2.77 9.25 -0.94
C GLN A 90 -2.14 9.40 0.45
N PHE A 91 -1.77 8.30 1.12
CA PHE A 91 -1.10 8.34 2.43
C PHE A 91 0.41 8.58 2.32
N ASN A 92 0.98 8.60 1.12
CA ASN A 92 2.37 8.98 0.93
C ASN A 92 2.50 10.49 1.07
N ARG A 93 3.26 10.92 2.06
CA ARG A 93 3.66 12.32 2.22
C ARG A 93 4.92 12.62 1.43
N THR A 94 5.88 11.68 1.40
CA THR A 94 7.12 11.81 0.62
C THR A 94 7.44 10.50 -0.09
N ILE A 95 7.79 10.60 -1.36
CA ILE A 95 8.30 9.51 -2.20
C ILE A 95 9.68 9.93 -2.75
N PRO A 96 10.57 8.98 -3.10
CA PRO A 96 11.88 9.31 -3.65
C PRO A 96 11.77 9.90 -5.06
N ASP A 97 12.87 10.47 -5.55
CA ASP A 97 12.94 10.92 -6.94
C ASP A 97 12.85 9.73 -7.90
N LEU A 98 11.75 9.65 -8.66
CA LEU A 98 11.48 8.57 -9.60
C LEU A 98 12.24 8.71 -10.93
N ALA A 99 12.98 9.82 -11.13
CA ALA A 99 13.87 9.98 -12.26
C ALA A 99 15.09 9.06 -12.20
N ASP A 100 15.54 8.65 -10.99
CA ASP A 100 16.51 7.56 -10.84
C ASP A 100 15.80 6.19 -10.99
N PRO A 101 16.14 5.38 -12.01
CA PRO A 101 15.52 4.07 -12.21
C PRO A 101 15.64 3.12 -11.00
N ARG A 102 16.70 3.25 -10.20
CA ARG A 102 16.90 2.44 -8.99
C ARG A 102 15.91 2.82 -7.89
N ASN A 103 15.62 4.11 -7.77
CA ASN A 103 14.61 4.60 -6.84
C ASN A 103 13.21 4.16 -7.26
N LEU A 104 12.91 4.24 -8.56
CA LEU A 104 11.66 3.71 -9.11
C LEU A 104 11.48 2.23 -8.78
N GLU A 105 12.51 1.39 -8.98
CA GLU A 105 12.44 -0.04 -8.67
C GLU A 105 12.21 -0.30 -7.16
N ARG A 106 12.97 0.37 -6.30
CA ARG A 106 12.83 0.25 -4.83
C ARG A 106 11.45 0.70 -4.37
N TRP A 107 10.99 1.83 -4.88
CA TRP A 107 9.69 2.40 -4.55
C TRP A 107 8.53 1.48 -4.99
N ARG A 108 8.61 0.85 -6.16
CA ARG A 108 7.63 -0.18 -6.60
C ARG A 108 7.51 -1.32 -5.58
N LYS A 109 8.64 -1.85 -5.10
CA LYS A 109 8.66 -2.93 -4.09
C LYS A 109 8.03 -2.48 -2.77
N ILE A 110 8.28 -1.23 -2.36
CA ILE A 110 7.70 -0.61 -1.16
C ILE A 110 6.20 -0.42 -1.33
N GLU A 111 5.73 0.14 -2.45
CA GLU A 111 4.30 0.31 -2.72
C GLU A 111 3.56 -1.02 -2.74
N ILE A 112 4.11 -2.07 -3.36
CA ILE A 112 3.51 -3.42 -3.31
C ILE A 112 3.32 -3.89 -1.86
N ALA A 113 4.35 -3.74 -1.03
CA ALA A 113 4.27 -4.11 0.38
C ALA A 113 3.24 -3.25 1.16
N LYS A 114 3.19 -1.94 0.90
CA LYS A 114 2.21 -1.04 1.50
C LYS A 114 0.79 -1.36 1.04
N HIS A 115 0.55 -1.64 -0.25
CA HIS A 115 -0.77 -2.04 -0.76
C HIS A 115 -1.26 -3.32 -0.07
N ARG A 116 -0.37 -4.30 0.15
CA ARG A 116 -0.70 -5.52 0.91
C ARG A 116 -1.05 -5.21 2.37
N LEU A 117 -0.36 -4.25 3.00
CA LEU A 117 -0.73 -3.75 4.32
C LEU A 117 -2.14 -3.17 4.28
N PHE A 118 -2.42 -2.20 3.40
CA PHE A 118 -3.74 -1.55 3.32
C PHE A 118 -4.87 -2.52 3.04
N HIS A 119 -4.68 -3.50 2.13
CA HIS A 119 -5.66 -4.57 1.92
C HIS A 119 -5.95 -5.34 3.21
N ALA A 120 -4.93 -5.66 4.02
CA ALA A 120 -5.13 -6.31 5.31
C ALA A 120 -5.91 -5.41 6.29
N LEU A 121 -5.58 -4.13 6.37
CA LEU A 121 -6.27 -3.17 7.25
C LEU A 121 -7.76 -3.04 6.89
N ILE A 122 -8.07 -2.93 5.59
CA ILE A 122 -9.44 -2.87 5.07
C ILE A 122 -10.20 -4.16 5.40
N ARG A 123 -9.60 -5.33 5.15
CA ARG A 123 -10.21 -6.64 5.46
C ARG A 123 -10.49 -6.83 6.94
N LEU A 124 -9.63 -6.31 7.81
CA LEU A 124 -9.79 -6.33 9.26
C LEU A 124 -10.73 -5.23 9.78
N ARG A 125 -11.19 -4.32 8.91
CA ARG A 125 -12.01 -3.15 9.25
C ARG A 125 -11.34 -2.29 10.33
N LEU A 126 -10.02 -2.17 10.27
CA LEU A 126 -9.29 -1.30 11.18
C LEU A 126 -9.47 0.16 10.76
N PRO A 127 -9.54 1.11 11.72
CA PRO A 127 -9.62 2.52 11.39
C PRO A 127 -8.34 2.98 10.69
N ILE A 128 -8.48 3.78 9.64
CA ILE A 128 -7.36 4.37 8.89
C ILE A 128 -7.66 5.86 8.79
N VAL A 129 -7.04 6.64 9.67
CA VAL A 129 -7.26 8.09 9.76
C VAL A 129 -6.14 8.79 9.02
N SER A 130 -6.46 9.62 8.03
CA SER A 130 -5.46 10.37 7.28
C SER A 130 -5.05 11.66 8.00
N ARG A 131 -3.92 12.24 7.60
CA ARG A 131 -3.52 13.58 8.10
C ARG A 131 -4.41 14.74 7.65
N LEU A 132 -5.33 14.52 6.72
CA LEU A 132 -6.39 15.48 6.42
C LEU A 132 -7.47 15.49 7.51
N GLN A 133 -7.70 14.34 8.14
CA GLN A 133 -8.70 14.18 9.20
C GLN A 133 -8.11 14.47 10.58
N ASP A 134 -6.86 14.07 10.82
CA ASP A 134 -6.10 14.33 12.03
C ASP A 134 -4.67 14.79 11.66
N PRO A 135 -4.44 16.12 11.57
CA PRO A 135 -3.15 16.66 11.13
C PRO A 135 -1.94 16.23 11.97
N GLU A 136 -2.15 15.97 13.27
CA GLU A 136 -1.09 15.68 14.23
C GLU A 136 -0.78 14.17 14.27
N ASN A 137 -1.81 13.33 14.41
CA ASN A 137 -1.65 11.89 14.66
C ASN A 137 -2.13 11.00 13.49
N GLY A 138 -2.63 11.60 12.41
CA GLY A 138 -3.08 10.87 11.23
C GLY A 138 -1.95 10.08 10.59
N LEU A 139 -2.30 8.95 10.00
CA LEU A 139 -1.38 8.07 9.31
C LEU A 139 -0.80 8.77 8.07
N ALA A 140 0.51 8.68 7.90
CA ALA A 140 1.24 9.09 6.70
C ALA A 140 2.50 8.25 6.52
N PHE A 141 3.04 8.21 5.30
CA PHE A 141 4.24 7.47 4.97
C PHE A 141 5.29 8.38 4.30
N ASP A 142 6.53 8.26 4.76
CA ASP A 142 7.70 8.86 4.14
C ASP A 142 8.64 7.77 3.64
N PHE A 143 8.94 7.80 2.34
CA PHE A 143 9.92 6.93 1.71
C PHE A 143 11.12 7.76 1.31
N LEU A 144 12.19 7.65 2.10
CA LEU A 144 13.31 8.58 2.04
C LEU A 144 14.59 7.91 1.57
N GLU A 145 15.41 8.70 0.89
CA GLU A 145 16.78 8.38 0.50
C GLU A 145 17.75 8.81 1.59
N ASP A 146 18.81 8.03 1.78
CA ASP A 146 19.94 8.51 2.58
C ASP A 146 20.55 9.74 1.91
N ALA A 147 21.09 10.67 2.71
CA ALA A 147 21.81 11.80 2.15
C ALA A 147 22.97 11.31 1.25
N PRO A 148 23.18 11.90 0.05
CA PRO A 148 24.20 11.44 -0.89
C PRO A 148 25.63 11.44 -0.34
N ASP A 149 25.89 12.28 0.65
CA ASP A 149 27.19 12.40 1.34
C ASP A 149 27.34 11.43 2.53
N GLY A 150 26.32 10.62 2.83
CA GLY A 150 26.29 9.66 3.93
C GLY A 150 26.19 10.29 5.32
N SER A 151 26.00 11.61 5.43
CA SER A 151 26.00 12.35 6.69
C SER A 151 24.75 12.11 7.56
N ALA A 152 23.63 11.76 6.92
CA ALA A 152 22.35 11.54 7.57
C ALA A 152 21.68 10.27 7.00
N PRO A 153 21.98 9.08 7.55
CA PRO A 153 21.26 7.87 7.17
C PRO A 153 19.80 7.99 7.61
N VAL A 154 18.88 7.63 6.73
CA VAL A 154 17.46 7.56 7.07
C VAL A 154 17.26 6.44 8.06
N MET A 155 16.58 6.76 9.16
CA MET A 155 16.14 5.80 10.16
C MET A 155 14.68 5.45 9.88
N THR A 156 14.44 4.17 9.62
CA THR A 156 13.09 3.60 9.54
C THR A 156 12.47 3.55 10.94
N GLY A 157 11.19 3.90 11.03
CA GLY A 157 10.46 3.86 12.29
C GLY A 157 9.09 4.51 12.20
N HIS A 158 8.47 4.69 13.36
CA HIS A 158 7.18 5.34 13.53
C HIS A 158 7.28 6.51 14.53
N SER A 159 6.66 7.65 14.19
CA SER A 159 6.47 8.79 15.09
C SER A 159 5.09 9.42 14.84
N ASP A 160 4.21 9.40 15.84
CA ASP A 160 2.89 10.08 15.80
C ASP A 160 2.11 9.86 14.49
N GLY A 161 1.98 8.59 14.07
CA GLY A 161 1.28 8.20 12.85
C GLY A 161 2.07 8.40 11.55
N LEU A 162 3.24 9.03 11.60
CA LEU A 162 4.18 9.02 10.47
C LEU A 162 5.02 7.75 10.52
N ILE A 163 4.96 6.95 9.46
CA ILE A 163 5.82 5.80 9.25
C ILE A 163 6.88 6.18 8.21
N THR A 164 8.14 6.20 8.63
CA THR A 164 9.28 6.46 7.75
C THR A 164 9.96 5.16 7.38
N LEU A 165 10.26 4.97 6.10
CA LEU A 165 11.01 3.83 5.59
C LEU A 165 12.17 4.34 4.72
N ALA A 166 13.39 3.87 5.00
CA ALA A 166 14.52 4.09 4.11
C ALA A 166 14.35 3.25 2.84
N ILE A 167 14.40 3.87 1.65
CA ILE A 167 14.12 3.14 0.41
C ILE A 167 15.16 2.04 0.10
N ARG A 168 16.34 2.15 0.70
CA ARG A 168 17.40 1.13 0.60
C ARG A 168 17.00 -0.22 1.20
N GLU A 169 16.01 -0.26 2.09
CA GLU A 169 15.48 -1.52 2.62
C GLU A 169 14.82 -2.41 1.55
N ALA A 170 14.47 -1.83 0.40
CA ALA A 170 13.94 -2.55 -0.75
C ALA A 170 15.03 -3.14 -1.66
N ASP A 171 16.31 -2.92 -1.35
CA ASP A 171 17.43 -3.47 -2.11
C ASP A 171 17.68 -4.94 -1.74
N ASP A 172 17.50 -5.84 -2.71
CA ASP A 172 17.64 -7.28 -2.54
C ASP A 172 19.06 -7.69 -2.12
N ALA A 173 20.09 -7.02 -2.66
CA ALA A 173 21.48 -7.31 -2.34
C ALA A 173 21.82 -6.88 -0.90
N GLN A 174 21.23 -5.77 -0.44
CA GLN A 174 21.39 -5.31 0.93
C GLN A 174 20.62 -6.19 1.92
N ARG A 175 19.41 -6.66 1.56
CA ARG A 175 18.66 -7.62 2.39
C ARG A 175 19.39 -8.94 2.56
N GLU A 176 19.96 -9.50 1.50
CA GLU A 176 20.71 -10.76 1.60
C GLU A 176 22.03 -10.56 2.34
N ARG A 177 22.75 -9.45 2.10
CA ARG A 177 23.98 -9.11 2.85
C ARG A 177 23.72 -8.96 4.35
N LEU A 178 22.68 -8.22 4.73
CA LEU A 178 22.31 -8.00 6.14
C LEU A 178 21.80 -9.29 6.80
N ARG A 179 21.08 -10.15 6.06
CA ARG A 179 20.69 -11.48 6.54
C ARG A 179 21.90 -12.35 6.86
N VAL A 180 22.94 -12.32 6.01
CA VAL A 180 24.18 -13.07 6.23
C VAL A 180 25.00 -12.49 7.39
N GLU A 181 25.09 -11.16 7.52
CA GLU A 181 25.87 -10.49 8.57
C GLU A 181 25.24 -10.61 9.98
N MET A 182 23.90 -10.59 10.09
CA MET A 182 23.19 -10.53 11.39
C MET A 182 22.58 -11.86 11.85
N GLY A 183 22.64 -12.93 11.04
CA GLY A 183 22.17 -14.28 11.43
C GLY A 183 20.66 -14.41 11.66
N GLU A 184 19.89 -13.33 11.48
CA GLU A 184 18.43 -13.31 11.56
C GLU A 184 17.79 -13.18 10.18
N TYR A 185 16.59 -13.75 10.00
CA TYR A 185 15.78 -13.47 8.83
C TYR A 185 15.38 -12.00 8.83
N TYR A 186 16.07 -11.18 8.04
CA TYR A 186 15.71 -9.79 7.85
C TYR A 186 14.22 -9.69 7.49
N ARG A 187 13.47 -8.87 8.23
CA ARG A 187 12.02 -8.75 8.06
C ARG A 187 11.73 -8.25 6.65
N THR A 188 10.76 -8.88 5.99
CA THR A 188 10.27 -8.41 4.68
C THR A 188 9.74 -6.97 4.80
N LEU A 189 9.68 -6.21 3.70
CA LEU A 189 9.08 -4.86 3.70
C LEU A 189 7.68 -4.85 4.32
N LEU A 190 6.86 -5.86 4.00
CA LEU A 190 5.54 -6.01 4.61
C LEU A 190 5.62 -6.31 6.13
N GLY A 191 6.62 -7.07 6.56
CA GLY A 191 6.92 -7.30 7.97
C GLY A 191 7.31 -6.03 8.73
N HIS A 192 8.13 -5.17 8.12
CA HIS A 192 8.45 -3.84 8.67
C HIS A 192 7.20 -2.97 8.75
N PHE A 193 6.43 -2.86 7.66
CA PHE A 193 5.16 -2.13 7.69
C PHE A 193 4.22 -2.61 8.79
N ARG A 194 4.11 -3.92 9.01
CA ARG A 194 3.30 -4.49 10.09
C ARG A 194 3.81 -4.15 11.49
N HIS A 195 5.12 -4.03 11.67
CA HIS A 195 5.70 -3.59 12.92
C HIS A 195 5.38 -2.11 13.17
N GLU A 196 5.68 -1.25 12.20
CA GLU A 196 5.51 0.20 12.35
C GLU A 196 4.03 0.61 12.49
N ILE A 197 3.13 0.01 11.70
CA ILE A 197 1.70 0.25 11.85
C ILE A 197 1.15 -0.27 13.19
N GLY A 198 1.84 -1.23 13.82
CA GLY A 198 1.52 -1.72 15.15
C GLY A 198 1.64 -0.61 16.20
N HIS A 199 2.66 0.24 16.10
CA HIS A 199 2.81 1.42 16.97
C HIS A 199 1.68 2.43 16.77
N TYR A 200 1.27 2.68 15.52
CA TYR A 200 0.12 3.54 15.22
C TYR A 200 -1.16 3.01 15.88
N TYR A 201 -1.45 1.70 15.74
CA TYR A 201 -2.65 1.11 16.33
C TYR A 201 -2.57 0.95 17.85
N TRP A 202 -1.37 0.83 18.43
CA TRP A 202 -1.21 0.90 19.88
C TRP A 202 -1.71 2.23 20.43
N ASN A 203 -1.28 3.34 19.81
CA ASN A 203 -1.73 4.67 20.18
C ASN A 203 -3.25 4.78 20.01
N LEU A 204 -3.76 4.47 18.82
CA LEU A 204 -5.16 4.66 18.49
C LEU A 204 -6.13 3.76 19.26
N LEU A 205 -5.83 2.45 19.39
CA LEU A 205 -6.77 1.47 19.94
C LEU A 205 -6.57 1.23 21.43
N ILE A 206 -5.34 1.38 21.95
CA ILE A 206 -5.00 1.02 23.33
C ILE A 206 -4.81 2.25 24.21
N ARG A 207 -3.85 3.11 23.87
CA ARG A 207 -3.54 4.32 24.66
C ARG A 207 -4.72 5.29 24.66
N ASP A 208 -5.14 5.70 23.48
CA ASP A 208 -6.18 6.73 23.29
C ASP A 208 -7.58 6.10 23.32
N GLY A 209 -7.68 4.80 23.04
CA GLY A 209 -8.91 4.02 23.19
C GLY A 209 -9.27 3.65 24.64
N GLY A 210 -8.44 4.01 25.63
CA GLY A 210 -8.69 3.73 27.05
C GLY A 210 -8.67 2.24 27.40
N ARG A 211 -7.90 1.42 26.67
CA ARG A 211 -7.90 -0.04 26.81
C ARG A 211 -6.63 -0.60 27.46
N ILE A 212 -5.78 0.25 28.03
CA ILE A 212 -4.49 -0.14 28.61
C ILE A 212 -4.64 -1.28 29.63
N GLU A 213 -5.52 -1.13 30.62
CA GLU A 213 -5.68 -2.15 31.67
C GLU A 213 -6.22 -3.48 31.13
N ARG A 214 -7.13 -3.43 30.16
CA ARG A 214 -7.63 -4.63 29.49
C ARG A 214 -6.55 -5.31 28.65
N CYS A 215 -5.66 -4.55 28.03
CA CYS A 215 -4.53 -5.09 27.29
C CYS A 215 -3.55 -5.80 28.23
N ARG A 216 -3.20 -5.16 29.36
CA ARG A 216 -2.32 -5.74 30.38
C ARG A 216 -2.85 -7.02 30.98
N ALA A 217 -4.15 -7.08 31.25
CA ALA A 217 -4.79 -8.28 31.77
C ALA A 217 -4.64 -9.52 30.86
N VAL A 218 -4.44 -9.33 29.55
CA VAL A 218 -4.28 -10.43 28.57
C VAL A 218 -2.82 -10.73 28.27
N PHE A 219 -1.97 -9.70 28.17
CA PHE A 219 -0.61 -9.84 27.64
C PHE A 219 0.51 -9.64 28.68
N GLY A 220 0.18 -9.18 29.90
CA GLY A 220 1.15 -8.80 30.94
C GLY A 220 1.61 -7.36 30.83
#